data_AF-A0A9D1XLK1-F1
#
_entry.id   AF-A0A9D1XLK1-F1
#
_cell.length_a   1.000
_cell.length_b   1.000
_cell.length_c   1.000
_cell.angle_alpha   90.00
_cell.angle_beta   90.00
_cell.angle_gamma   90.00
#
_symmetry.space_group_name_H-M   'P 1'
#
loop_
_entity.id
_entity.type
_entity.pdbx_description
1 polymer ?
#
loop_
_entity_poly.entity_id
_entity_poly.type
_entity_poly.pdbx_seq_one_letter_code
_entity_poly.pdbx_strand_id
1 'polypeptide(L)'
;VLEEEKMVLGVYLSMHPIALIKQNLDVKIVDVNQLNRYINQNVRLVLNVTRVKVIVDKKGQEMCFVDGSDETGTVDGVVFASNFQALKKVLVRGNIYLIEGRVNYRDKLSLVINQARNIR
;
A
#
# COMPACT_ATOMS: atom_id res chain seq x y z
N VAL A 1 32.38 13.53 -6.71
CA VAL A 1 31.90 12.87 -7.95
C VAL A 1 32.11 11.34 -7.93
N LEU A 2 33.20 10.79 -7.37
CA LEU A 2 33.38 9.32 -7.32
C LEU A 2 32.74 8.59 -6.12
N GLU A 3 32.34 9.30 -5.06
CA GLU A 3 31.70 8.70 -3.88
C GLU A 3 30.18 8.56 -4.03
N GLU A 4 29.53 9.47 -4.73
CA GLU A 4 28.09 9.41 -5.00
C GLU A 4 27.76 8.25 -5.96
N GLU A 5 28.59 8.00 -6.98
CA GLU A 5 28.42 6.85 -7.88
C GLU A 5 28.65 5.50 -7.17
N LYS A 6 29.62 5.42 -6.26
CA LYS A 6 29.86 4.21 -5.45
C LYS A 6 28.75 3.92 -4.45
N MET A 7 28.14 4.96 -3.85
CA MET A 7 26.95 4.79 -3.01
C MET A 7 25.76 4.31 -3.82
N VAL A 8 25.52 4.87 -5.00
CA VAL A 8 24.44 4.44 -5.90
C VAL A 8 24.60 2.97 -6.27
N LEU A 9 25.81 2.52 -6.64
CA LEU A 9 26.10 1.11 -6.95
C LEU A 9 25.94 0.17 -5.74
N GLY A 10 26.28 0.62 -4.53
CA GLY A 10 26.10 -0.16 -3.29
C GLY A 10 24.64 -0.34 -2.87
N VAL A 11 23.77 0.63 -3.18
CA VAL A 11 22.32 0.57 -2.91
C VAL A 11 21.60 -0.33 -3.93
N TYR A 12 22.06 -0.37 -5.19
CA TYR A 12 21.51 -1.29 -6.19
C TYR A 12 21.69 -2.78 -5.82
N LEU A 13 22.70 -3.13 -5.01
CA LEU A 13 22.94 -4.52 -4.61
C LEU A 13 22.02 -5.01 -3.48
N SER A 14 21.29 -4.11 -2.81
CA SER A 14 20.39 -4.42 -1.67
C SER A 14 18.98 -3.84 -1.87
N MET A 15 18.55 -3.72 -3.13
CA MET A 15 17.28 -3.08 -3.45
C MET A 15 16.10 -3.96 -3.02
N HIS A 16 15.33 -3.48 -2.03
CA HIS A 16 14.12 -4.14 -1.58
C HIS A 16 13.20 -4.42 -2.79
N PRO A 17 12.62 -5.63 -2.95
CA PRO A 17 11.86 -6.00 -4.14
C PRO A 17 10.74 -5.01 -4.50
N ILE A 18 10.16 -4.34 -3.50
CA ILE A 18 9.14 -3.29 -3.70
C ILE A 18 9.72 -2.03 -4.35
N ALA A 19 10.94 -1.61 -4.00
CA ALA A 19 11.57 -0.42 -4.57
C ALA A 19 11.83 -0.60 -6.07
N LEU A 20 12.27 -1.79 -6.50
CA LEU A 20 12.42 -2.13 -7.92
C LEU A 20 11.07 -2.06 -8.65
N ILE A 21 10.01 -2.58 -8.03
CA ILE A 21 8.66 -2.54 -8.62
C ILE A 21 8.22 -1.08 -8.80
N LYS A 22 8.41 -0.22 -7.80
CA LYS A 22 8.06 1.21 -7.87
C LYS A 22 8.74 1.92 -9.04
N GLN A 23 10.01 1.62 -9.32
CA GLN A 23 10.76 2.22 -10.45
C GLN A 23 10.23 1.82 -11.83
N ASN A 24 9.61 0.64 -11.95
CA ASN A 24 9.06 0.15 -13.21
C ASN A 24 7.62 0.61 -13.47
N LEU A 25 7.04 1.41 -12.57
CA LEU A 25 5.69 1.95 -12.70
C LEU A 25 5.74 3.40 -13.20
N ASP A 26 5.04 3.68 -14.30
CA ASP A 26 4.89 5.05 -14.85
C ASP A 26 3.83 5.87 -14.10
N VAL A 27 3.83 5.79 -12.77
CA VAL A 27 2.91 6.53 -11.90
C VAL A 27 3.63 6.99 -10.65
N LYS A 28 3.22 8.15 -10.12
CA LYS A 28 3.73 8.64 -8.83
C LYS A 28 3.28 7.71 -7.70
N ILE A 29 4.25 7.07 -7.04
CA ILE A 29 4.04 6.27 -5.83
C ILE A 29 4.47 7.07 -4.61
N VAL A 30 3.65 7.01 -3.56
CA VAL A 30 3.93 7.61 -2.25
C VAL A 30 4.36 6.51 -1.30
N ASP A 31 5.45 6.74 -0.58
CA ASP A 31 5.96 5.83 0.44
C ASP A 31 5.14 5.93 1.73
N VAL A 32 5.07 4.83 2.48
CA VAL A 32 4.30 4.78 3.74
C VAL A 32 4.74 5.86 4.73
N ASN A 33 6.05 6.10 4.87
CA ASN A 33 6.56 7.10 5.82
C ASN A 33 6.21 8.56 5.44
N GLN A 34 5.71 8.82 4.23
CA GLN A 34 5.31 10.17 3.77
C GLN A 34 3.81 10.42 3.88
N LEU A 35 3.01 9.44 4.29
CA LEU A 35 1.55 9.53 4.28
C LEU A 35 0.99 10.69 5.12
N ASN A 36 1.70 11.12 6.15
CA ASN A 36 1.31 12.29 6.96
C ASN A 36 1.15 13.59 6.13
N ARG A 37 1.86 13.72 5.00
CA ARG A 37 1.77 14.88 4.09
C ARG A 37 0.54 14.87 3.19
N TYR A 38 -0.16 13.73 3.13
CA TYR A 38 -1.25 13.48 2.20
C TYR A 38 -2.59 13.23 2.89
N ILE A 39 -2.73 13.61 4.17
CA ILE A 39 -4.00 13.46 4.91
C ILE A 39 -5.16 14.06 4.11
N ASN A 40 -6.26 13.31 4.02
CA ASN A 40 -7.46 13.61 3.23
C ASN A 40 -7.30 13.61 1.71
N GLN A 41 -6.11 13.27 1.17
CA GLN A 41 -5.82 13.19 -0.26
C GLN A 41 -5.80 11.73 -0.76
N ASN A 42 -6.01 11.56 -2.05
CA ASN A 42 -5.84 10.27 -2.73
C ASN A 42 -4.37 10.08 -3.12
N VAL A 43 -3.85 8.88 -2.89
CA VAL A 43 -2.47 8.49 -3.16
C VAL A 43 -2.43 7.10 -3.77
N ARG A 44 -1.31 6.80 -4.45
CA ARG A 44 -0.97 5.45 -4.90
C ARG A 44 0.22 4.94 -4.10
N LEU A 45 0.12 3.70 -3.64
CA LEU A 45 1.17 3.01 -2.90
C LEU A 45 1.44 1.65 -3.50
N VAL A 46 2.67 1.16 -3.35
CA VAL A 46 2.96 -0.27 -3.54
C VAL A 46 3.12 -0.89 -2.16
N LEU A 47 2.27 -1.86 -1.82
CA LEU A 47 2.25 -2.48 -0.51
C LEU A 47 2.32 -4.01 -0.65
N ASN A 48 3.19 -4.63 0.15
CA ASN A 48 3.07 -6.04 0.49
C ASN A 48 1.95 -6.19 1.52
N VAL A 49 0.90 -6.93 1.19
CA VAL A 49 -0.25 -7.15 2.08
C VAL A 49 0.09 -8.25 3.08
N THR A 50 0.32 -7.88 4.33
CA THR A 50 0.74 -8.80 5.39
C THR A 50 -0.45 -9.43 6.12
N ARG A 51 -1.65 -8.84 6.02
CA ARG A 51 -2.88 -9.39 6.59
C ARG A 51 -4.12 -8.91 5.83
N VAL A 52 -5.11 -9.79 5.71
CA VAL A 52 -6.48 -9.44 5.29
C VAL A 52 -7.45 -10.04 6.32
N LYS A 53 -8.21 -9.19 7.01
CA LYS A 53 -9.23 -9.61 7.97
C LYS A 53 -10.60 -9.20 7.45
N VAL A 54 -11.37 -10.17 6.96
CA VAL A 54 -12.76 -9.95 6.57
C VAL A 54 -13.63 -9.86 7.82
N ILE A 55 -14.53 -8.88 7.84
CA ILE A 55 -15.53 -8.68 8.88
C ILE A 55 -16.87 -8.36 8.24
N VAL A 56 -17.94 -8.46 9.02
CA VAL A 56 -19.27 -8.02 8.63
C VAL A 56 -19.55 -6.68 9.31
N ASP A 57 -19.99 -5.70 8.53
CA ASP A 57 -20.36 -4.39 9.06
C ASP A 57 -21.74 -4.42 9.77
N LYS A 58 -22.16 -3.28 10.32
CA LYS A 58 -23.46 -3.16 11.00
C LYS A 58 -24.67 -3.37 10.09
N LYS A 59 -24.49 -3.32 8.77
CA LYS A 59 -25.53 -3.52 7.75
C LYS A 59 -25.53 -4.95 7.21
N GLY A 60 -24.73 -5.85 7.77
CA GLY A 60 -24.63 -7.24 7.31
C GLY A 60 -23.78 -7.41 6.05
N GLN A 61 -23.01 -6.39 5.64
CA GLN A 61 -22.19 -6.45 4.43
C GLN A 61 -20.73 -6.76 4.78
N GLU A 62 -20.09 -7.61 3.98
CA GLU A 62 -18.67 -7.91 4.17
C GLU A 62 -17.80 -6.71 3.79
N MET A 63 -16.83 -6.42 4.65
CA MET A 63 -15.75 -5.46 4.43
C MET A 63 -14.44 -6.07 4.94
N CYS A 64 -13.29 -5.42 4.71
CA CYS A 64 -12.05 -5.94 5.29
C CYS A 64 -11.12 -4.85 5.84
N PHE A 65 -10.37 -5.25 6.88
CA PHE A 65 -9.16 -4.56 7.31
C PHE A 65 -7.96 -5.22 6.65
N VAL A 66 -7.01 -4.40 6.22
CA VAL A 66 -5.79 -4.81 5.53
C VAL A 66 -4.61 -4.23 6.30
N ASP A 67 -3.61 -5.05 6.60
CA ASP A 67 -2.33 -4.55 7.09
C ASP A 67 -1.34 -4.71 5.93
N GLY A 68 -0.57 -3.66 5.64
CA GLY A 68 0.38 -3.65 4.54
C GLY A 68 1.68 -2.93 4.87
N SER A 69 2.73 -3.20 4.10
CA SER A 69 4.04 -2.58 4.31
C SER A 69 4.77 -2.32 3.00
N ASP A 70 5.60 -1.29 3.01
CA ASP A 70 6.68 -1.10 2.04
C ASP A 70 8.04 -1.09 2.75
N GLU A 71 9.12 -0.76 2.04
CA GLU A 71 10.47 -0.66 2.60
C GLU A 71 10.63 0.47 3.63
N THR A 72 9.66 1.38 3.73
CA THR A 72 9.72 2.56 4.60
C THR A 72 8.87 2.43 5.86
N GLY A 73 7.92 1.51 5.89
CA GLY A 73 7.09 1.26 7.07
C GLY A 73 5.84 0.42 6.82
N THR A 74 4.96 0.41 7.81
CA THR A 74 3.70 -0.33 7.82
C THR A 74 2.50 0.62 7.90
N VAL A 75 1.39 0.26 7.26
CA VAL A 75 0.15 1.03 7.30
C VAL A 75 -1.07 0.12 7.35
N ASP A 76 -2.08 0.57 8.09
CA ASP A 76 -3.37 -0.08 8.17
C ASP A 76 -4.32 0.48 7.11
N GLY A 77 -5.14 -0.39 6.55
CA GLY A 77 -6.10 -0.09 5.52
C GLY A 77 -7.49 -0.63 5.85
N VAL A 78 -8.49 0.03 5.29
CA VAL A 78 -9.87 -0.42 5.31
C VAL A 78 -10.43 -0.42 3.89
N VAL A 79 -11.05 -1.54 3.50
CA VAL A 79 -11.86 -1.65 2.29
C VAL A 79 -13.30 -1.72 2.73
N PHE A 80 -14.09 -0.68 2.47
CA PHE A 80 -15.51 -0.68 2.80
C PHE A 80 -16.30 -1.63 1.90
N ALA A 81 -17.48 -2.05 2.36
CA ALA A 81 -18.31 -3.04 1.68
C ALA A 81 -18.63 -2.69 0.22
N SER A 82 -18.78 -1.40 -0.09
CA SER A 82 -18.99 -0.90 -1.46
C SER A 82 -17.89 -1.32 -2.44
N ASN A 83 -16.64 -1.44 -1.95
CA ASN A 83 -15.47 -1.78 -2.76
C ASN A 83 -15.04 -3.24 -2.55
N PHE A 84 -15.38 -3.82 -1.40
CA PHE A 84 -14.88 -5.15 -1.02
C PHE A 84 -15.41 -6.25 -1.96
N GLN A 85 -16.63 -6.14 -2.48
CA GLN A 85 -17.16 -7.16 -3.39
C GLN A 85 -16.29 -7.37 -4.64
N ALA A 86 -15.73 -6.29 -5.20
CA ALA A 86 -14.82 -6.36 -6.34
C ALA A 86 -13.41 -6.84 -5.94
N LEU A 87 -12.95 -6.45 -4.74
CA LEU A 87 -11.59 -6.72 -4.28
C LEU A 87 -11.44 -8.07 -3.57
N LYS A 88 -12.53 -8.71 -3.14
CA LYS A 88 -12.54 -9.97 -2.37
C LYS A 88 -11.79 -11.10 -3.07
N LYS A 89 -11.87 -11.17 -4.40
CA LYS A 89 -11.19 -12.21 -5.22
C LYS A 89 -9.70 -11.94 -5.42
N VAL A 90 -9.27 -10.70 -5.23
CA VAL A 90 -7.93 -10.24 -5.64
C VAL A 90 -7.03 -10.03 -4.43
N LEU A 91 -7.57 -9.58 -3.29
CA LEU A 91 -6.82 -9.32 -2.06
C LEU A 91 -6.48 -10.63 -1.32
N VAL A 92 -5.22 -11.02 -1.43
CA VAL A 92 -4.63 -12.22 -0.83
C VAL A 92 -3.42 -11.79 -0.01
N ARG A 93 -3.29 -12.36 1.18
CA ARG A 93 -2.13 -12.14 2.05
C ARG A 93 -0.85 -12.68 1.40
N GLY A 94 0.26 -11.95 1.56
CA GLY A 94 1.58 -12.30 1.07
C GLY A 94 1.90 -11.76 -0.32
N ASN A 95 0.90 -11.21 -1.00
CA ASN A 95 1.03 -10.66 -2.33
C ASN A 95 1.30 -9.15 -2.32
N ILE A 96 1.82 -8.64 -3.44
CA ILE A 96 2.14 -7.22 -3.60
C ILE A 96 1.09 -6.56 -4.47
N TYR A 97 0.64 -5.38 -4.06
CA TYR A 97 -0.42 -4.64 -4.72
C TYR A 97 -0.02 -3.20 -5.01
N LEU A 98 -0.40 -2.73 -6.19
CA LEU A 98 -0.59 -1.30 -6.42
C LEU A 98 -1.94 -0.90 -5.85
N ILE A 99 -1.92 -0.12 -4.78
CA ILE A 99 -3.09 0.34 -4.04
C ILE A 99 -3.37 1.80 -4.39
N GLU A 100 -4.62 2.12 -4.69
CA GLU A 100 -5.13 3.49 -4.74
C GLU A 100 -6.11 3.70 -3.59
N GLY A 101 -5.84 4.71 -2.78
CA GLY A 101 -6.62 4.96 -1.57
C GLY A 101 -6.50 6.38 -1.06
N ARG A 102 -7.43 6.73 -0.17
CA ARG A 102 -7.44 8.02 0.51
C ARG A 102 -6.74 7.91 1.85
N VAL A 103 -5.80 8.79 2.14
CA VAL A 103 -5.18 8.85 3.46
C VAL A 103 -6.17 9.44 4.45
N ASN A 104 -6.35 8.74 5.56
CA ASN A 104 -7.25 9.13 6.63
C ASN A 104 -6.47 9.21 7.95
N TYR A 105 -6.82 10.19 8.78
CA TYR A 105 -6.28 10.34 10.12
C TYR A 105 -7.44 10.51 11.10
N ARG A 106 -7.55 9.58 12.05
CA ARG A 106 -8.45 9.69 13.20
C ARG A 106 -7.61 9.64 14.47
N ASP A 107 -7.24 8.45 14.89
CA ASP A 107 -6.33 8.21 16.01
C ASP A 107 -4.91 7.84 15.51
N LYS A 108 -4.84 7.26 14.31
CA LYS A 108 -3.60 6.94 13.59
C LYS A 108 -3.81 7.11 12.09
N LEU A 109 -2.70 7.20 11.35
CA LEU A 109 -2.71 7.16 9.90
C LEU A 109 -3.27 5.81 9.42
N SER A 110 -4.15 5.89 8.42
CA SER A 110 -4.77 4.74 7.78
C SER A 110 -5.09 5.05 6.32
N LEU A 111 -5.35 4.01 5.53
CA LEU A 111 -5.79 4.14 4.15
C LEU A 111 -7.23 3.65 4.00
N VAL A 112 -8.08 4.47 3.38
CA VAL A 112 -9.33 3.97 2.78
C VAL A 112 -8.99 3.48 1.38
N ILE A 113 -8.96 2.16 1.22
CA ILE A 113 -8.55 1.50 -0.02
C ILE A 113 -9.74 1.46 -0.99
N ASN A 114 -9.59 2.10 -2.14
CA ASN A 114 -10.61 2.17 -3.16
C ASN A 114 -10.36 1.14 -4.27
N GLN A 115 -9.09 0.93 -4.63
CA GLN A 115 -8.67 -0.03 -5.65
C GLN A 115 -7.39 -0.74 -5.21
N ALA A 116 -7.27 -2.01 -5.59
CA ALA A 116 -6.03 -2.78 -5.43
C ALA A 116 -5.82 -3.66 -6.67
N ARG A 117 -4.66 -3.52 -7.30
CA ARG A 117 -4.23 -4.36 -8.43
C ARG A 117 -3.09 -5.24 -7.95
N ASN A 118 -3.26 -6.55 -8.03
CA ASN A 118 -2.16 -7.48 -7.78
C ASN A 118 -1.07 -7.26 -8.84
N ILE A 119 0.17 -7.11 -8.39
CA ILE A 119 1.35 -6.95 -9.25
C ILE A 119 2.44 -7.98 -8.94
N ARG A 120 2.24 -8.80 -7.89
CA ARG A 120 3.03 -9.98 -7.58
C ARG A 120 2.30 -10.93 -6.65
#